data_AF-A0A0K8WFX7-F1
#
_entry.id   AF-A0A0K8WFX7-F1
#
_cell.length_a   1.000
_cell.length_b   1.000
_cell.length_c   1.000
_cell.angle_alpha   90.00
_cell.angle_beta   90.00
_cell.angle_gamma   90.00
#
_symmetry.space_group_name_H-M   'P 1'
#
loop_
_entity.id
_entity.type
_entity.pdbx_description
1 polymer ?
#
loop_
_entity_poly.entity_id
_entity_poly.type
_entity_poly.pdbx_seq_one_letter_code
_entity_poly.pdbx_strand_id
1 'polypeptide(L)'
;MSILCHINKINMEKEECLKTIINIVRIVNTVHEVFQDLNINSRRWWVRPVNISREEERFYKTCIKQLQEMDEEHFYKATRMRVANYNLLLSLLKPRLPRFAYRKPIPPDTRLVVTLIFLAQGCNFNILSWSFKLGVSTVRKIIYEICDAIWDELHDAYLLTPNSHELRDIANKFCVNTGMPNCLGAIDGKHIRIKSPRNSGSLYYNYKKTFSIVLMAVSDANYVFTYVDVGALGSQSDGGIFVRSACGKKLLNGHWKFLLTQTYRVQRTAFCIITSATVRFY
;
A
#
# COMPACT_ATOMS: atom_id res chain seq x y z
N MET A 1 -45.44 -8.43 69.48
CA MET A 1 -44.84 -9.25 68.40
C MET A 1 -44.32 -8.43 67.21
N SER A 2 -44.70 -7.16 67.02
CA SER A 2 -44.33 -6.37 65.83
C SER A 2 -42.91 -5.76 65.84
N ILE A 3 -42.41 -5.32 66.99
CA ILE A 3 -41.12 -4.60 67.08
C ILE A 3 -39.92 -5.54 66.84
N LEU A 4 -39.95 -6.75 67.41
CA LEU A 4 -38.88 -7.74 67.21
C LEU A 4 -38.75 -8.17 65.74
N CYS A 5 -39.89 -8.30 65.04
CA CYS A 5 -39.91 -8.62 63.61
C CYS A 5 -39.31 -7.50 62.75
N HIS A 6 -39.57 -6.24 63.12
CA HIS A 6 -39.02 -5.07 62.43
C HIS A 6 -37.50 -4.93 62.64
N ILE A 7 -37.01 -5.16 63.86
CA ILE A 7 -35.57 -5.15 64.18
C ILE A 7 -34.84 -6.27 63.43
N ASN A 8 -35.43 -7.47 63.37
CA ASN A 8 -34.84 -8.60 62.62
C ASN A 8 -34.79 -8.32 61.11
N LYS A 9 -35.81 -7.67 60.54
CA LYS A 9 -35.82 -7.27 59.12
C LYS A 9 -34.71 -6.26 58.80
N ILE A 10 -34.54 -5.24 59.63
CA ILE A 10 -33.47 -4.24 59.49
C ILE A 10 -32.08 -4.89 59.63
N ASN A 11 -31.91 -5.86 60.54
CA ASN A 11 -30.65 -6.57 60.70
C ASN A 11 -30.34 -7.47 59.49
N MET A 12 -31.34 -8.14 58.91
CA MET A 12 -31.15 -8.92 57.68
C MET A 12 -30.77 -8.03 56.48
N GLU A 13 -31.42 -6.87 56.32
CA GLU A 13 -31.09 -5.91 55.25
C GLU A 13 -29.67 -5.34 55.40
N LYS A 14 -29.21 -5.09 56.64
CA LYS A 14 -27.83 -4.68 56.93
C LYS A 14 -26.82 -5.77 56.56
N GLU A 15 -27.12 -7.03 56.86
CA GLU A 15 -26.24 -8.16 56.57
C GLU A 15 -26.10 -8.39 55.05
N GLU A 16 -27.18 -8.15 54.30
CA GLU A 16 -27.19 -8.22 52.83
C GLU A 16 -26.43 -7.06 52.17
N CYS A 17 -26.56 -5.84 52.72
CA CYS A 17 -25.71 -4.71 52.36
C CYS A 17 -24.23 -5.00 52.63
N LEU A 18 -23.90 -5.60 53.78
CA LEU A 18 -22.52 -5.95 54.13
C LEU A 18 -21.91 -6.96 53.15
N LYS A 19 -22.68 -8.00 52.80
CA LYS A 19 -22.30 -9.01 51.80
C LYS A 19 -22.07 -8.37 50.43
N THR A 20 -22.90 -7.40 50.04
CA THR A 20 -22.75 -6.66 48.79
C THR A 20 -21.45 -5.85 48.76
N ILE A 21 -21.15 -5.13 49.85
CA ILE A 21 -19.93 -4.33 49.98
C ILE A 21 -18.68 -5.23 49.91
N ILE A 22 -18.69 -6.37 50.61
CA ILE A 22 -17.58 -7.33 50.59
C ILE A 22 -17.35 -7.87 49.17
N ASN A 23 -18.42 -8.19 48.44
CA ASN A 23 -18.33 -8.65 47.06
C ASN A 23 -17.77 -7.57 46.13
N ILE A 24 -18.18 -6.31 46.29
CA ILE A 24 -17.63 -5.18 45.52
C ILE A 24 -16.13 -5.03 45.80
N VAL A 25 -15.71 -5.06 47.07
CA VAL A 25 -14.29 -4.97 47.43
C VAL A 25 -13.49 -6.12 46.84
N ARG A 26 -14.02 -7.34 46.87
CA ARG A 26 -13.40 -8.50 46.21
C ARG A 26 -13.23 -8.28 44.72
N ILE A 27 -14.29 -7.86 44.02
CA ILE A 27 -14.26 -7.59 42.58
C ILE A 27 -13.20 -6.51 42.26
N VAL A 28 -13.17 -5.42 43.03
CA VAL A 28 -12.20 -4.33 42.82
C VAL A 28 -10.76 -4.84 43.01
N ASN A 29 -10.51 -5.65 44.03
CA ASN A 29 -9.19 -6.24 44.26
C ASN A 29 -8.80 -7.21 43.14
N THR A 30 -9.71 -8.09 42.71
CA THR A 30 -9.43 -9.02 41.60
C THR A 30 -9.20 -8.27 40.28
N VAL A 31 -9.95 -7.19 40.01
CA VAL A 31 -9.71 -6.33 38.84
C VAL A 31 -8.37 -5.62 38.95
N HIS A 32 -7.97 -5.18 40.14
CA HIS A 32 -6.67 -4.57 40.36
C HIS A 32 -5.52 -5.57 40.15
N GLU A 33 -5.64 -6.79 40.67
CA GLU A 33 -4.69 -7.89 40.45
C GLU A 33 -4.60 -8.27 38.97
N VAL A 34 -5.73 -8.44 38.28
CA VAL A 34 -5.75 -8.70 36.83
C VAL A 34 -5.14 -7.54 36.05
N PHE A 35 -5.36 -6.28 36.47
CA PHE A 35 -4.74 -5.12 35.82
C PHE A 35 -3.22 -5.07 36.04
N GLN A 36 -2.75 -5.47 37.22
CA GLN A 36 -1.33 -5.63 37.54
C GLN A 36 -0.69 -6.78 36.75
N ASP A 37 -1.35 -7.94 36.65
CA ASP A 37 -0.87 -9.08 35.87
C ASP A 37 -0.90 -8.80 34.37
N LEU A 38 -1.86 -7.99 33.92
CA LEU A 38 -1.90 -7.53 32.55
C LEU A 38 -0.73 -6.61 32.20
N ASN A 39 0.04 -6.06 33.16
CA ASN A 39 1.12 -5.04 33.00
C ASN A 39 1.59 -4.95 31.55
N ILE A 40 0.78 -4.20 30.79
CA ILE A 40 0.80 -4.23 29.34
C ILE A 40 2.01 -3.41 28.98
N ASN A 41 3.18 -4.05 28.87
CA ASN A 41 4.47 -3.48 28.46
C ASN A 41 4.46 -1.95 28.62
N SER A 42 4.56 -1.46 29.86
CA SER A 42 4.44 -0.03 30.12
C SER A 42 5.44 0.67 29.22
N ARG A 43 4.93 1.37 28.20
CA ARG A 43 5.80 1.91 27.16
C ARG A 43 6.72 2.89 27.88
N ARG A 44 8.03 2.63 27.83
CA ARG A 44 9.05 3.54 28.41
C ARG A 44 8.78 5.00 28.07
N TRP A 45 8.22 5.25 26.89
CA TRP A 45 7.75 6.57 26.47
C TRP A 45 6.37 6.48 25.81
N TRP A 46 5.42 7.31 26.26
CA TRP A 46 4.14 7.50 25.55
C TRP A 46 4.38 8.08 24.15
N VAL A 47 5.22 9.12 24.08
CA VAL A 47 5.85 9.71 22.89
C VAL A 47 7.32 9.92 23.24
N ARG A 48 8.25 9.57 22.34
CA ARG A 48 9.68 9.81 22.59
C ARG A 48 9.94 11.33 22.71
N PRO A 49 10.80 11.80 23.63
CA PRO A 49 11.05 13.23 23.82
C PRO A 49 11.36 14.01 22.54
N VAL A 50 12.19 13.44 21.65
CA VAL A 50 12.55 14.03 20.35
C VAL A 50 11.33 14.28 19.43
N ASN A 51 10.24 13.55 19.63
CA ASN A 51 9.02 13.65 18.83
C ASN A 51 7.95 14.56 19.47
N ILE A 52 8.21 15.13 20.66
CA ILE A 52 7.24 15.98 21.36
C ILE A 52 7.07 17.31 20.61
N SER A 53 8.15 17.92 20.14
CA SER A 53 8.10 19.19 19.39
C SER A 53 7.60 19.07 17.94
N ARG A 54 6.94 17.95 17.59
CA ARG A 54 6.39 17.69 16.26
C ARG A 54 5.46 18.79 15.76
N GLU A 55 4.62 19.36 16.62
CA GLU A 55 3.63 20.37 16.19
C GLU A 55 4.28 21.71 15.82
N GLU A 56 5.39 22.05 16.46
CA GLU A 56 6.14 23.29 16.25
C GLU A 56 7.16 23.15 15.11
N GLU A 57 7.80 21.98 15.00
CA GLU A 57 8.85 21.68 14.02
C GLU A 57 8.40 20.70 12.93
N ARG A 58 7.18 20.87 12.39
CA ARG A 58 6.71 19.99 11.30
C ARG A 58 7.55 20.21 10.06
N PHE A 59 8.43 19.26 9.74
CA PHE A 59 9.09 19.19 8.43
C PHE A 59 8.10 19.34 7.25
N TYR A 60 6.89 18.82 7.38
CA TYR A 60 5.82 19.06 6.40
C TYR A 60 5.50 20.55 6.23
N LYS A 61 5.26 21.28 7.32
CA LYS A 61 4.84 22.69 7.26
C LYS A 61 6.02 23.60 6.90
N THR A 62 7.20 23.29 7.43
CA THR A 62 8.41 24.10 7.25
C THR A 62 9.06 23.88 5.90
N CYS A 63 9.09 22.66 5.36
CA CYS A 63 9.76 22.37 4.08
C CYS A 63 8.76 22.03 2.98
N ILE A 64 7.90 21.03 3.18
CA ILE A 64 7.09 20.49 2.08
C ILE A 64 6.07 21.52 1.57
N LYS A 65 5.39 22.23 2.47
CA LYS A 65 4.44 23.26 2.09
C LYS A 65 5.13 24.41 1.34
N GLN A 66 6.34 24.79 1.77
CA GLN A 66 7.14 25.78 1.03
C GLN A 66 7.52 25.27 -0.37
N LEU A 67 7.90 23.99 -0.51
CA LEU A 67 8.16 23.41 -1.84
C LEU A 67 6.90 23.42 -2.72
N GLN A 68 5.73 23.12 -2.17
CA GLN A 68 4.48 23.16 -2.93
C GLN A 68 4.13 24.57 -3.43
N GLU A 69 4.42 25.61 -2.66
CA GLU A 69 4.04 26.99 -2.96
C GLU A 69 5.10 27.75 -3.75
N MET A 70 6.38 27.45 -3.54
CA MET A 70 7.50 28.26 -4.02
C MET A 70 8.43 27.51 -4.99
N ASP A 71 8.45 26.17 -4.98
CA ASP A 71 9.40 25.38 -5.78
C ASP A 71 8.82 24.00 -6.18
N GLU A 72 7.92 24.03 -7.16
CA GLU A 72 7.26 22.82 -7.65
C GLU A 72 8.26 21.82 -8.28
N GLU A 73 9.39 22.29 -8.83
CA GLU A 73 10.40 21.41 -9.41
C GLU A 73 11.05 20.54 -8.33
N HIS A 74 11.42 21.13 -7.19
CA HIS A 74 11.96 20.37 -6.06
C HIS A 74 10.89 19.50 -5.38
N PHE A 75 9.64 19.95 -5.33
CA PHE A 75 8.54 19.10 -4.89
C PHE A 75 8.41 17.84 -5.77
N TYR A 76 8.48 18.01 -7.10
CA TYR A 76 8.45 16.91 -8.05
C TYR A 76 9.68 16.00 -7.91
N LYS A 77 10.88 16.55 -7.71
CA LYS A 77 12.08 15.74 -7.46
C LYS A 77 11.93 14.88 -6.21
N ALA A 78 11.36 15.42 -5.13
CA ALA A 78 11.18 14.72 -3.86
C ALA A 78 10.10 13.63 -3.93
N THR A 79 8.97 13.92 -4.59
CA THR A 79 7.75 13.08 -4.55
C THR A 79 7.43 12.33 -5.85
N ARG A 80 8.09 12.68 -6.96
CA ARG A 80 7.77 12.26 -8.34
C ARG A 80 6.34 12.60 -8.77
N MET A 81 5.72 13.60 -8.14
CA MET A 81 4.34 14.02 -8.39
C MET A 81 4.25 15.53 -8.48
N ARG A 82 3.49 16.04 -9.46
CA ARG A 82 3.17 17.47 -9.58
C ARG A 82 2.21 17.89 -8.46
N VAL A 83 2.21 19.16 -8.08
CA VAL A 83 1.39 19.66 -6.95
C VAL A 83 -0.11 19.49 -7.23
N ALA A 84 -0.53 19.73 -8.47
CA ALA A 84 -1.93 19.51 -8.89
C ALA A 84 -2.37 18.05 -8.71
N ASN A 85 -1.55 17.09 -9.15
CA ASN A 85 -1.83 15.66 -9.01
C ASN A 85 -1.80 15.21 -7.55
N TYR A 86 -0.89 15.77 -6.75
CA TYR A 86 -0.86 15.54 -5.31
C TYR A 86 -2.15 15.97 -4.64
N ASN A 87 -2.65 17.17 -4.95
CA ASN A 87 -3.88 17.70 -4.37
C ASN A 87 -5.12 16.88 -4.79
N LEU A 88 -5.15 16.43 -6.05
CA LEU A 88 -6.17 15.52 -6.55
C LEU A 88 -6.11 14.17 -5.82
N LEU A 89 -4.93 13.56 -5.71
CA LEU A 89 -4.77 12.30 -5.00
C LEU A 89 -5.18 12.45 -3.52
N LEU A 90 -4.78 13.54 -2.88
CA LEU A 90 -5.15 13.81 -1.50
C LEU A 90 -6.67 13.96 -1.33
N SER A 91 -7.37 14.59 -2.28
CA SER A 91 -8.83 14.72 -2.21
C SER A 91 -9.53 13.37 -2.33
N LEU A 92 -9.04 12.48 -3.21
CA LEU A 92 -9.54 11.12 -3.39
C LEU A 92 -9.32 10.24 -2.15
N LEU A 93 -8.17 10.37 -1.48
CA LEU A 93 -7.82 9.52 -0.34
C LEU A 93 -8.40 9.99 1.01
N LYS A 94 -8.70 11.29 1.15
CA LYS A 94 -9.23 11.89 2.40
C LYS A 94 -10.40 11.12 3.04
N PRO A 95 -11.40 10.59 2.30
CA PRO A 95 -12.51 9.83 2.86
C PRO A 95 -12.09 8.53 3.56
N ARG A 96 -11.04 7.85 3.05
CA ARG A 96 -10.56 6.54 3.52
C ARG A 96 -9.61 6.64 4.73
N LEU A 97 -9.06 7.82 5.00
CA LEU A 97 -8.04 7.97 6.04
C LEU A 97 -8.64 8.08 7.44
N PRO A 98 -8.11 7.33 8.43
CA PRO A 98 -8.72 7.22 9.75
C PRO A 98 -8.70 8.56 10.48
N ARG A 99 -9.89 9.01 10.90
CA ARG A 99 -10.11 10.28 11.61
C ARG A 99 -10.02 10.15 13.13
N PHE A 100 -10.23 8.95 13.67
CA PHE A 100 -10.36 8.73 15.11
C PHE A 100 -9.17 7.96 15.68
N ALA A 101 -8.50 8.57 16.65
CA ALA A 101 -7.50 7.93 17.48
C ALA A 101 -7.47 8.62 18.84
N TYR A 102 -7.12 7.88 19.90
CA TYR A 102 -6.86 8.43 21.23
C TYR A 102 -5.70 9.44 21.26
N ARG A 103 -4.86 9.47 20.22
CA ARG A 103 -3.80 10.46 20.00
C ARG A 103 -4.23 11.40 18.89
N LYS A 104 -3.78 12.67 18.93
CA LYS A 104 -3.94 13.61 17.82
C LYS A 104 -3.48 12.94 16.51
N PRO A 105 -4.40 12.68 15.55
CA PRO A 105 -4.07 11.93 14.36
C PRO A 105 -3.07 12.71 13.50
N ILE A 106 -2.22 11.97 12.80
CA ILE A 106 -1.30 12.57 11.82
C ILE A 106 -2.15 12.99 10.62
N PRO A 107 -2.09 14.27 10.20
CA PRO A 107 -2.94 14.76 9.13
C PRO A 107 -2.75 14.02 7.78
N PRO A 108 -3.82 13.85 6.98
CA PRO A 108 -3.79 13.14 5.70
C PRO A 108 -2.69 13.58 4.73
N ASP A 109 -2.48 14.89 4.63
CA ASP A 109 -1.48 15.54 3.79
C ASP A 109 -0.05 15.09 4.15
N THR A 110 0.26 15.08 5.45
CA THR A 110 1.55 14.61 5.97
C THR A 110 1.72 13.11 5.71
N ARG A 111 0.66 12.31 5.91
CA ARG A 111 0.69 10.86 5.67
C ARG A 111 0.98 10.53 4.21
N LEU A 112 0.32 11.24 3.29
CA LEU A 112 0.51 11.06 1.87
C LEU A 112 1.94 11.43 1.45
N VAL A 113 2.45 12.60 1.88
CA VAL A 113 3.81 13.03 1.50
C VAL A 113 4.89 12.09 2.01
N VAL A 114 4.81 11.64 3.28
CA VAL A 114 5.76 10.66 3.82
C VAL A 114 5.82 9.42 2.94
N THR A 115 4.66 8.97 2.46
CA THR A 115 4.55 7.79 1.60
C THR A 115 5.10 8.05 0.20
N LEU A 116 4.78 9.19 -0.41
CA LEU A 116 5.29 9.55 -1.73
C LEU A 116 6.82 9.71 -1.75
N ILE A 117 7.40 10.35 -0.74
CA ILE A 117 8.86 10.45 -0.61
C ILE A 117 9.49 9.07 -0.46
N PHE A 118 8.89 8.18 0.34
CA PHE A 118 9.35 6.80 0.46
C PHE A 118 9.33 6.06 -0.88
N LEU A 119 8.24 6.15 -1.63
CA LEU A 119 8.09 5.49 -2.93
C LEU A 119 9.02 6.08 -4.00
N ALA A 120 9.23 7.39 -3.99
CA ALA A 120 10.07 8.11 -4.94
C ALA A 120 11.57 7.90 -4.72
N GLN A 121 12.02 7.90 -3.45
CA GLN A 121 13.44 7.93 -3.09
C GLN A 121 13.95 6.61 -2.51
N GLY A 122 13.07 5.71 -2.09
CA GLY A 122 13.46 4.48 -1.39
C GLY A 122 14.12 4.73 -0.02
N CYS A 123 13.74 5.82 0.67
CA CYS A 123 14.37 6.22 1.93
C CYS A 123 14.23 5.16 3.04
N ASN A 124 15.23 5.09 3.93
CA ASN A 124 15.14 4.30 5.15
C ASN A 124 14.04 4.85 6.09
N PHE A 125 13.22 3.97 6.67
CA PHE A 125 12.18 4.33 7.64
C PHE A 125 12.70 5.15 8.83
N ASN A 126 13.95 4.96 9.27
CA ASN A 126 14.56 5.75 10.33
C ASN A 126 14.75 7.21 9.93
N ILE A 127 15.20 7.45 8.69
CA ILE A 127 15.41 8.81 8.18
C ILE A 127 14.06 9.53 8.12
N LEU A 128 13.04 8.89 7.55
CA LEU A 128 11.68 9.44 7.52
C LEU A 128 11.12 9.68 8.93
N SER A 129 11.39 8.77 9.86
CA SER A 129 10.99 8.90 11.27
C SER A 129 11.61 10.14 11.92
N TRP A 130 12.90 10.39 11.70
CA TRP A 130 13.59 11.56 12.22
C TRP A 130 13.12 12.85 11.54
N SER A 131 13.08 12.88 10.20
CA SER A 131 12.65 14.06 9.45
C SER A 131 11.24 14.50 9.81
N PHE A 132 10.29 13.57 9.91
CA PHE A 132 8.90 13.89 10.23
C PHE A 132 8.57 13.85 11.72
N LYS A 133 9.55 13.57 12.59
CA LYS A 133 9.38 13.40 14.05
C LYS A 133 8.27 12.41 14.41
N LEU A 134 8.23 11.30 13.67
CA LEU A 134 7.26 10.22 13.85
C LEU A 134 7.95 8.99 14.45
N GLY A 135 7.20 8.09 15.08
CA GLY A 135 7.77 6.78 15.46
C GLY A 135 8.02 5.92 14.22
N VAL A 136 9.12 5.18 14.16
CA VAL A 136 9.45 4.30 13.01
C VAL A 136 8.33 3.31 12.68
N SER A 137 7.70 2.73 13.70
CA SER A 137 6.54 1.84 13.53
C SER A 137 5.33 2.57 12.96
N THR A 138 5.13 3.84 13.33
CA THR A 138 4.07 4.71 12.81
C THR A 138 4.31 5.07 11.36
N VAL A 139 5.54 5.43 10.98
CA VAL A 139 5.91 5.69 9.57
C VAL A 139 5.64 4.47 8.72
N ARG A 140 6.08 3.29 9.16
CA ARG A 140 5.83 2.03 8.44
C ARG A 140 4.33 1.77 8.28
N LYS A 141 3.55 1.93 9.36
CA LYS A 141 2.10 1.74 9.31
C LYS A 141 1.43 2.72 8.33
N ILE A 142 1.82 3.99 8.36
CA ILE A 142 1.30 5.01 7.44
C ILE A 142 1.58 4.63 5.98
N ILE A 143 2.81 4.22 5.67
CA ILE A 143 3.21 3.88 4.30
C ILE A 143 2.34 2.74 3.76
N TYR A 144 2.15 1.67 4.53
CA TYR A 144 1.28 0.56 4.11
C TYR A 144 -0.19 1.01 3.96
N GLU A 145 -0.75 1.71 4.96
CA GLU A 145 -2.14 2.18 4.91
C GLU A 145 -2.41 3.13 3.72
N ILE A 146 -1.43 3.96 3.35
CA ILE A 146 -1.56 4.87 2.20
C ILE A 146 -1.40 4.10 0.89
N CYS A 147 -0.46 3.15 0.79
CA CYS A 147 -0.33 2.30 -0.40
C CYS A 147 -1.61 1.50 -0.67
N ASP A 148 -2.20 0.90 0.37
CA ASP A 148 -3.46 0.17 0.27
C ASP A 148 -4.59 1.11 -0.17
N ALA A 149 -4.71 2.29 0.45
CA ALA A 149 -5.72 3.28 0.05
C ALA A 149 -5.55 3.77 -1.39
N ILE A 150 -4.30 3.96 -1.87
CA ILE A 150 -4.01 4.31 -3.27
C ILE A 150 -4.47 3.20 -4.21
N TRP A 151 -4.14 1.95 -3.87
CA TRP A 151 -4.55 0.80 -4.66
C TRP A 151 -6.07 0.72 -4.74
N ASP A 152 -6.76 0.68 -3.60
CA ASP A 152 -8.20 0.52 -3.52
C ASP A 152 -8.98 1.65 -4.23
N GLU A 153 -8.44 2.86 -4.29
CA GLU A 153 -9.12 4.00 -4.91
C GLU A 153 -8.82 4.14 -6.41
N LEU A 154 -7.60 3.78 -6.85
CA LEU A 154 -7.16 4.08 -8.22
C LEU A 154 -7.07 2.86 -9.13
N HIS A 155 -6.89 1.64 -8.61
CA HIS A 155 -6.57 0.49 -9.47
C HIS A 155 -7.66 0.24 -10.52
N ASP A 156 -8.94 0.31 -10.13
CA ASP A 156 -10.08 0.11 -11.02
C ASP A 156 -10.27 1.24 -12.03
N ALA A 157 -9.75 2.44 -11.78
CA ALA A 157 -9.86 3.55 -12.73
C ALA A 157 -8.69 3.59 -13.72
N TYR A 158 -7.49 3.15 -13.30
CA TYR A 158 -6.25 3.33 -14.06
C TYR A 158 -5.67 2.04 -14.65
N LEU A 159 -6.06 0.86 -14.17
CA LEU A 159 -5.57 -0.45 -14.66
C LEU A 159 -6.69 -1.29 -15.32
N LEU A 160 -7.68 -0.61 -15.91
CA LEU A 160 -8.75 -1.27 -16.66
C LEU A 160 -8.20 -2.05 -17.84
N THR A 161 -8.81 -3.21 -18.10
CA THR A 161 -8.53 -3.95 -19.33
C THR A 161 -9.03 -3.12 -20.52
N PRO A 162 -8.17 -2.81 -21.51
CA PRO A 162 -8.59 -2.02 -22.65
C PRO A 162 -9.73 -2.70 -23.43
N ASN A 163 -10.70 -1.91 -23.87
CA ASN A 163 -11.76 -2.40 -24.74
C ASN A 163 -11.27 -2.53 -26.20
N SER A 164 -12.10 -3.07 -27.10
CA SER A 164 -11.71 -3.32 -28.50
C SER A 164 -11.32 -2.06 -29.27
N HIS A 165 -11.93 -0.91 -28.98
CA HIS A 165 -11.58 0.37 -29.60
C HIS A 165 -10.21 0.85 -29.11
N GLU A 166 -10.00 0.84 -27.79
CA GLU A 166 -8.73 1.22 -27.16
C GLU A 166 -7.58 0.34 -27.64
N LEU A 167 -7.79 -0.98 -27.78
CA LEU A 167 -6.79 -1.89 -28.35
C LEU A 167 -6.41 -1.53 -29.79
N ARG A 168 -7.39 -1.08 -30.59
CA ARG A 168 -7.14 -0.62 -31.97
C ARG A 168 -6.36 0.69 -31.98
N ASP A 169 -6.67 1.61 -31.07
CA ASP A 169 -5.92 2.85 -30.92
C ASP A 169 -4.49 2.61 -30.48
N ILE A 170 -4.28 1.68 -29.54
CA ILE A 170 -2.94 1.25 -29.10
C ILE A 170 -2.16 0.68 -30.30
N ALA A 171 -2.78 -0.22 -31.08
CA ALA A 171 -2.16 -0.80 -32.28
C ALA A 171 -1.78 0.26 -33.31
N ASN A 172 -2.67 1.23 -33.56
CA ASN A 172 -2.39 2.34 -34.46
C ASN A 172 -1.22 3.20 -33.95
N LYS A 173 -1.19 3.53 -32.65
CA LYS A 173 -0.10 4.31 -32.05
C LYS A 173 1.23 3.58 -32.14
N PHE A 174 1.27 2.27 -31.90
CA PHE A 174 2.50 1.49 -32.12
C PHE A 174 2.91 1.49 -33.59
N CYS A 175 1.97 1.33 -34.52
CA CYS A 175 2.28 1.37 -35.94
C CYS A 175 2.89 2.73 -36.35
N VAL A 176 2.35 3.83 -35.83
CA VAL A 176 2.86 5.19 -36.12
C VAL A 176 4.19 5.46 -35.43
N ASN A 177 4.32 5.12 -34.14
CA ASN A 177 5.50 5.49 -33.34
C ASN A 177 6.70 4.57 -33.57
N THR A 178 6.46 3.28 -33.84
CA THR A 178 7.53 2.26 -33.91
C THR A 178 7.52 1.46 -35.21
N GLY A 179 6.54 1.66 -36.09
CA GLY A 179 6.39 0.86 -37.32
C GLY A 179 5.88 -0.55 -37.07
N MET A 180 5.37 -0.87 -35.87
CA MET A 180 4.88 -2.20 -35.52
C MET A 180 3.35 -2.31 -35.67
N PRO A 181 2.84 -2.81 -36.81
CA PRO A 181 1.40 -3.00 -36.98
C PRO A 181 0.87 -4.08 -36.03
N ASN A 182 -0.39 -3.93 -35.59
CA ASN A 182 -1.10 -4.87 -34.71
C ASN A 182 -0.43 -5.15 -33.35
N CYS A 183 0.50 -4.28 -32.90
CA CYS A 183 1.11 -4.40 -31.58
C CYS A 183 0.14 -3.88 -30.50
N LEU A 184 -0.25 -4.74 -29.55
CA LEU A 184 -1.22 -4.39 -28.51
C LEU A 184 -0.56 -3.91 -27.21
N GLY A 185 0.76 -3.97 -27.12
CA GLY A 185 1.50 -3.61 -25.94
C GLY A 185 2.91 -4.22 -25.91
N ALA A 186 3.80 -3.54 -25.21
CA ALA A 186 5.12 -4.06 -24.87
C ALA A 186 5.07 -4.72 -23.50
N ILE A 187 5.56 -5.95 -23.39
CA ILE A 187 5.56 -6.71 -22.13
C ILE A 187 6.97 -6.76 -21.57
N ASP A 188 7.09 -6.46 -20.28
CA ASP A 188 8.34 -6.64 -19.54
C ASP A 188 8.11 -7.16 -18.12
N GLY A 189 9.10 -7.90 -17.62
CA GLY A 189 9.13 -8.50 -16.30
C GLY A 189 10.20 -7.88 -15.40
N LYS A 190 9.83 -7.47 -14.19
CA LYS A 190 10.74 -6.94 -13.18
C LYS A 190 10.79 -7.83 -11.95
N HIS A 191 11.98 -8.32 -11.64
CA HIS A 191 12.26 -9.00 -10.37
C HIS A 191 12.33 -7.98 -9.22
N ILE A 192 11.39 -8.08 -8.28
CA ILE A 192 11.39 -7.35 -7.01
C ILE A 192 12.06 -8.24 -5.97
N ARG A 193 13.24 -7.82 -5.50
CA ARG A 193 14.02 -8.59 -4.52
C ARG A 193 13.28 -8.70 -3.20
N ILE A 194 13.21 -9.92 -2.66
CA ILE A 194 12.63 -10.23 -1.36
C ILE A 194 13.66 -10.95 -0.49
N LYS A 195 13.37 -11.03 0.81
CA LYS A 195 14.03 -12.04 1.66
C LYS A 195 13.43 -13.41 1.33
N SER A 196 14.26 -14.46 1.38
CA SER A 196 13.80 -15.83 1.15
C SER A 196 12.63 -16.15 2.08
N PRO A 197 11.45 -16.49 1.55
CA PRO A 197 10.34 -16.95 2.37
C PRO A 197 10.71 -18.28 3.03
N ARG A 198 10.23 -18.49 4.27
CA ARG A 198 10.46 -19.74 5.01
C ARG A 198 9.95 -20.93 4.21
N ASN A 199 10.71 -22.03 4.18
CA ASN A 199 10.36 -23.28 3.52
C ASN A 199 10.05 -23.14 2.01
N SER A 200 10.60 -22.13 1.33
CA SER A 200 10.32 -21.89 -0.09
C SER A 200 11.30 -22.56 -1.07
N GLY A 201 12.40 -23.14 -0.57
CA GLY A 201 13.43 -23.76 -1.41
C GLY A 201 13.96 -22.78 -2.46
N SER A 202 13.95 -23.20 -3.73
CA SER A 202 14.37 -22.39 -4.89
C SER A 202 13.22 -21.68 -5.60
N LEU A 203 11.98 -21.75 -5.11
CA LEU A 203 10.80 -21.22 -5.81
C LEU A 203 10.94 -19.73 -6.18
N TYR A 204 11.42 -18.92 -5.24
CA TYR A 204 11.64 -17.49 -5.46
C TYR A 204 13.06 -17.16 -5.93
N TYR A 205 13.94 -18.17 -6.08
CA TYR A 205 15.33 -17.96 -6.44
C TYR A 205 15.46 -17.76 -7.96
N ASN A 206 15.97 -16.59 -8.35
CA ASN A 206 16.10 -16.20 -9.75
C ASN A 206 17.51 -16.45 -10.30
N TYR A 207 17.66 -16.32 -11.61
CA TYR A 207 18.94 -16.46 -12.32
C TYR A 207 20.00 -15.42 -11.89
N LYS A 208 19.58 -14.30 -11.28
CA LYS A 208 20.47 -13.27 -10.70
C LYS A 208 20.96 -13.64 -9.29
N LYS A 209 20.81 -14.90 -8.88
CA LYS A 209 21.24 -15.42 -7.58
C LYS A 209 20.60 -14.70 -6.38
N THR A 210 19.38 -14.20 -6.55
CA THR A 210 18.61 -13.51 -5.49
C THR A 210 17.21 -14.10 -5.37
N PHE A 211 16.57 -13.93 -4.21
CA PHE A 211 15.16 -14.24 -4.05
C PHE A 211 14.31 -13.05 -4.53
N SER A 212 13.27 -13.30 -5.32
CA SER A 212 12.40 -12.25 -5.87
C SER A 212 10.98 -12.73 -6.13
N ILE A 213 10.03 -11.81 -6.10
CA ILE A 213 8.77 -11.93 -6.82
C ILE A 213 8.88 -11.21 -8.16
N VAL A 214 8.14 -11.66 -9.17
CA VAL A 214 8.10 -11.00 -10.48
C VAL A 214 6.86 -10.11 -10.57
N LEU A 215 7.08 -8.88 -11.01
CA LEU A 215 6.06 -7.97 -11.52
C LEU A 215 6.13 -8.03 -13.03
N MET A 216 5.04 -8.36 -13.70
CA MET A 216 4.91 -8.28 -15.14
C MET A 216 3.99 -7.12 -15.47
N ALA A 217 4.35 -6.30 -16.44
CA ALA A 217 3.51 -5.21 -16.90
C ALA A 217 3.44 -5.17 -18.42
N VAL A 218 2.33 -4.65 -18.93
CA VAL A 218 2.13 -4.32 -20.35
C VAL A 218 1.99 -2.81 -20.44
N SER A 219 2.74 -2.18 -21.34
CA SER A 219 2.62 -0.75 -21.64
C SER A 219 2.14 -0.51 -23.06
N ASP A 220 1.41 0.57 -23.28
CA ASP A 220 1.07 1.07 -24.60
C ASP A 220 2.25 1.81 -25.27
N ALA A 221 2.01 2.34 -26.47
CA ALA A 221 3.00 3.08 -27.26
C ALA A 221 3.38 4.44 -26.64
N ASN A 222 2.65 4.91 -25.63
CA ASN A 222 2.90 6.15 -24.90
C ASN A 222 3.56 5.88 -23.53
N TYR A 223 4.04 4.66 -23.30
CA TYR A 223 4.65 4.22 -22.04
C TYR A 223 3.69 4.26 -20.85
N VAL A 224 2.38 4.14 -21.10
CA VAL A 224 1.35 4.03 -20.06
C VAL A 224 1.04 2.56 -19.83
N PHE A 225 1.02 2.13 -18.56
CA PHE A 225 0.66 0.76 -18.23
C PHE A 225 -0.82 0.49 -18.52
N THR A 226 -1.09 -0.61 -19.23
CA THR A 226 -2.44 -1.10 -19.55
C THR A 226 -2.79 -2.38 -18.81
N TYR A 227 -1.77 -3.07 -18.26
CA TYR A 227 -1.94 -4.26 -17.45
C TYR A 227 -0.75 -4.44 -16.52
N VAL A 228 -1.01 -4.86 -15.28
CA VAL A 228 0.03 -5.19 -14.29
C VAL A 228 -0.38 -6.47 -13.57
N ASP A 229 0.56 -7.39 -13.38
CA ASP A 229 0.42 -8.63 -12.64
C ASP A 229 1.61 -8.80 -11.69
N VAL A 230 1.35 -8.91 -10.39
CA VAL A 230 2.40 -8.93 -9.35
C VAL A 230 2.27 -10.18 -8.52
N GLY A 231 3.39 -10.86 -8.30
CA GLY A 231 3.48 -11.96 -7.32
C GLY A 231 3.91 -13.30 -7.90
N ALA A 232 4.23 -13.36 -9.19
CA ALA A 232 4.80 -14.56 -9.78
C ALA A 232 6.14 -14.94 -9.13
N LEU A 233 6.47 -16.23 -9.17
CA LEU A 233 7.65 -16.77 -8.52
C LEU A 233 8.93 -16.32 -9.24
N GLY A 234 9.97 -15.97 -8.49
CA GLY A 234 11.25 -15.51 -9.04
C GLY A 234 11.99 -16.51 -9.93
N SER A 235 11.67 -17.80 -9.85
CA SER A 235 12.21 -18.83 -10.74
C SER A 235 11.52 -18.90 -12.11
N GLN A 236 10.38 -18.22 -12.29
CA GLN A 236 9.59 -18.27 -13.53
C GLN A 236 10.09 -17.26 -14.57
N SER A 237 10.00 -17.65 -15.85
CA SER A 237 10.27 -16.77 -16.99
C SER A 237 9.07 -15.92 -17.36
N ASP A 238 9.31 -14.77 -18.00
CA ASP A 238 8.27 -13.84 -18.44
C ASP A 238 7.22 -14.52 -19.34
N GLY A 239 7.67 -15.37 -20.28
CA GLY A 239 6.75 -16.14 -21.13
C GLY A 239 5.87 -17.11 -20.34
N GLY A 240 6.42 -17.78 -19.32
CA GLY A 240 5.65 -18.67 -18.46
C GLY A 240 4.64 -17.93 -17.58
N ILE A 241 5.00 -16.73 -17.12
CA ILE A 241 4.10 -15.84 -16.37
C ILE A 241 2.99 -15.33 -17.28
N PHE A 242 3.34 -14.84 -18.47
CA PHE A 242 2.38 -14.33 -19.45
C PHE A 242 1.30 -15.36 -19.79
N VAL A 243 1.67 -16.59 -20.14
CA VAL A 243 0.71 -17.65 -20.50
C VAL A 243 -0.28 -17.95 -19.37
N ARG A 244 0.13 -17.81 -18.10
CA ARG A 244 -0.74 -18.04 -16.93
C ARG A 244 -1.56 -16.83 -16.52
N SER A 245 -1.10 -15.63 -16.85
CA SER A 245 -1.73 -14.35 -16.52
C SER A 245 -3.13 -14.23 -17.11
N ALA A 246 -3.97 -13.38 -16.53
CA ALA A 246 -5.31 -13.11 -17.05
C ALA A 246 -5.26 -12.51 -18.46
N CYS A 247 -4.30 -11.63 -18.71
CA CYS A 247 -4.05 -11.03 -20.02
C CYS A 247 -3.69 -12.10 -21.07
N GLY A 248 -2.70 -12.94 -20.79
CA GLY A 248 -2.28 -13.99 -21.73
C GLY A 248 -3.37 -15.02 -22.01
N LYS A 249 -4.15 -15.42 -21.01
CA LYS A 249 -5.30 -16.31 -21.21
C LYS A 249 -6.36 -15.69 -22.12
N LYS A 250 -6.72 -14.42 -21.93
CA LYS A 250 -7.70 -13.71 -22.78
C LYS A 250 -7.23 -13.66 -24.24
N LEU A 251 -5.94 -13.36 -24.45
CA LEU A 251 -5.37 -13.29 -25.79
C LEU A 251 -5.32 -14.68 -26.46
N LEU A 252 -4.81 -15.70 -25.77
CA LEU A 252 -4.66 -17.05 -26.30
C LEU A 252 -6.01 -17.73 -26.60
N ASN A 253 -7.04 -17.44 -25.79
CA ASN A 253 -8.40 -17.95 -26.01
C ASN A 253 -9.17 -17.19 -27.12
N GLY A 254 -8.54 -16.21 -27.78
CA GLY A 254 -9.14 -15.50 -28.90
C GLY A 254 -10.22 -14.49 -28.52
N HIS A 255 -10.29 -14.05 -27.26
CA HIS A 255 -11.20 -12.96 -26.87
C HIS A 255 -10.84 -11.63 -27.57
N TRP A 256 -9.61 -11.50 -28.06
CA TRP A 256 -9.12 -10.33 -28.83
C TRP A 256 -8.88 -10.66 -30.31
N LYS A 257 -9.74 -11.48 -30.91
CA LYS A 257 -9.66 -11.92 -32.33
C LYS A 257 -9.82 -10.80 -33.39
N PHE A 258 -10.19 -9.58 -32.99
CA PHE A 258 -10.56 -8.50 -33.92
C PHE A 258 -9.40 -7.91 -34.76
N LEU A 259 -8.13 -8.27 -34.50
CA LEU A 259 -6.96 -7.71 -35.18
C LEU A 259 -6.13 -8.72 -35.98
N LEU A 260 -6.57 -9.98 -36.08
CA LEU A 260 -5.80 -11.06 -36.72
C LEU A 260 -6.07 -11.25 -38.23
N THR A 261 -6.75 -10.33 -38.91
CA THR A 261 -7.05 -10.46 -40.35
C THR A 261 -5.84 -10.21 -41.28
N GLN A 262 -4.65 -9.88 -40.75
CA GLN A 262 -3.41 -9.91 -41.52
C GLN A 262 -2.28 -10.56 -40.73
N THR A 263 -2.06 -11.86 -40.95
CA THR A 263 -0.87 -12.57 -40.49
C THR A 263 0.30 -12.29 -41.44
N TYR A 264 1.24 -11.42 -41.05
CA TYR A 264 2.55 -11.39 -41.69
C TYR A 264 3.45 -12.43 -41.01
N ARG A 265 3.88 -13.44 -41.77
CA ARG A 265 4.82 -14.47 -41.34
C ARG A 265 6.24 -13.90 -41.45
N VAL A 266 6.75 -13.28 -40.39
CA VAL A 266 8.18 -12.94 -40.31
C VAL A 266 8.94 -14.16 -39.80
N GLN A 267 9.96 -14.56 -40.54
CA GLN A 267 10.77 -15.74 -40.30
C GLN A 267 11.53 -15.64 -38.96
N ARG A 268 11.48 -16.74 -38.20
CA ARG A 268 12.34 -17.12 -37.06
C ARG A 268 12.56 -16.04 -35.98
N THR A 269 11.91 -16.29 -34.84
CA THR A 269 11.84 -15.54 -33.56
C THR A 269 10.77 -14.45 -33.53
N ALA A 270 10.01 -14.41 -32.41
CA ALA A 270 8.87 -13.54 -32.10
C ALA A 270 7.49 -13.94 -32.66
N PHE A 271 6.62 -14.45 -31.78
CA PHE A 271 5.19 -14.13 -31.86
C PHE A 271 5.03 -12.66 -31.47
N CYS A 272 4.19 -11.90 -32.19
CA CYS A 272 3.96 -10.46 -31.99
C CYS A 272 3.18 -10.20 -30.69
N ILE A 273 3.94 -10.33 -29.60
CA ILE A 273 3.84 -9.76 -28.26
C ILE A 273 5.34 -9.68 -27.89
N ILE A 274 6.07 -8.73 -28.47
CA ILE A 274 7.53 -8.78 -28.41
C ILE A 274 8.00 -8.35 -27.02
N THR A 275 8.22 -9.35 -26.18
CA THR A 275 9.22 -9.32 -25.12
C THR A 275 10.55 -8.84 -25.71
N SER A 276 11.19 -7.89 -25.02
CA SER A 276 12.47 -7.23 -25.36
C SER A 276 12.38 -6.00 -26.27
N ALA A 277 11.60 -5.00 -25.84
CA ALA A 277 12.10 -3.63 -25.88
C ALA A 277 12.55 -3.28 -24.46
N THR A 278 13.83 -2.97 -24.27
CA THR A 278 14.39 -2.59 -22.96
C THR A 278 13.81 -1.25 -22.53
N VAL A 279 12.62 -1.22 -21.94
CA VAL A 279 12.13 -0.06 -21.19
C VAL A 279 12.85 -0.11 -19.85
N ARG A 280 13.98 0.58 -19.74
CA ARG A 280 14.61 0.80 -18.44
C ARG A 280 13.66 1.64 -17.60
N PHE A 281 13.04 1.01 -16.60
CA PHE A 281 12.48 1.72 -15.46
C PHE A 281 13.63 2.42 -14.72
N TYR A 282 13.76 3.72 -14.94
CA TYR A 282 14.61 4.61 -14.14
C TYR A 282 13.86 5.06 -12.89
#